data_AF-A0A537YW45-F1
#
_entry.id   AF-A0A537YW45-F1
#
_cell.length_a   1.000
_cell.length_b   1.000
_cell.length_c   1.000
_cell.angle_alpha   90.00
_cell.angle_beta   90.00
_cell.angle_gamma   90.00
#
_symmetry.space_group_name_H-M   'P 1'
#
loop_
_entity.id
_entity.type
_entity.pdbx_description
1 polymer ?
#
loop_
_entity_poly.entity_id
_entity_poly.type
_entity_poly.pdbx_seq_one_letter_code
_entity_poly.pdbx_strand_id
1 'polypeptide(L)'
;MRYRLTPMTEGRLKRSAEADERKSRIIEAAMGRFSEHGYRATHVEDIAREVGVAKGTVFLDFGSKETLFLAAYQHAVQMLPAWLDAPEEVVHRGFWDTLDWWLQSTEASVNSDPVPNRLALIGRY
;
A
#
# COMPACT_ATOMS: atom_id res chain seq x y z
N MET A 1 23.19 -32.92 -19.94
CA MET A 1 22.63 -31.92 -20.87
C MET A 1 22.45 -30.60 -20.11
N ARG A 2 23.41 -29.67 -20.17
CA ARG A 2 23.34 -28.38 -19.45
C ARG A 2 22.82 -27.32 -20.43
N TYR A 3 21.58 -26.87 -20.27
CA TYR A 3 21.07 -25.73 -21.04
C TYR A 3 21.84 -24.47 -20.63
N ARG A 4 22.61 -23.93 -21.57
CA ARG A 4 23.25 -22.61 -21.45
C ARG A 4 22.15 -21.56 -21.59
N LEU A 5 21.65 -21.04 -20.47
CA LEU A 5 20.78 -19.86 -20.48
C LEU A 5 21.54 -18.72 -21.18
N THR A 6 20.96 -18.15 -22.23
CA THR A 6 21.57 -17.08 -23.02
C THR A 6 21.56 -15.76 -22.24
N PRO A 7 22.59 -14.90 -22.37
CA PRO A 7 22.75 -13.67 -21.58
C PRO A 7 21.59 -12.66 -21.74
N MET A 8 20.76 -12.80 -22.79
CA MET A 8 19.58 -11.95 -23.01
C MET A 8 18.41 -12.23 -22.06
N THR A 9 18.25 -13.48 -21.58
CA THR A 9 17.15 -13.81 -20.65
C THR A 9 17.45 -13.31 -19.25
N GLU A 10 18.71 -13.43 -18.81
CA GLU A 10 19.17 -12.97 -17.49
C GLU A 10 19.06 -11.45 -17.34
N GLY A 11 19.42 -10.68 -18.37
CA GLY A 11 19.27 -9.22 -18.36
C GLY A 11 17.81 -8.74 -18.31
N ARG A 12 16.86 -9.48 -18.91
CA ARG A 12 15.43 -9.14 -18.85
C ARG A 12 14.83 -9.43 -17.48
N LEU A 13 15.24 -10.51 -16.84
CA LEU A 13 14.80 -10.88 -15.50
C LEU A 13 15.27 -9.87 -14.44
N LYS A 14 16.54 -9.45 -14.51
CA LYS A 14 17.10 -8.44 -13.59
C LYS A 14 16.34 -7.11 -13.66
N ARG A 15 16.08 -6.60 -14.87
CA ARG A 15 15.31 -5.35 -15.06
C ARG A 15 13.87 -5.45 -14.55
N SER A 16 13.24 -6.62 -14.63
CA SER A 16 11.90 -6.83 -14.08
C SER A 16 11.94 -6.75 -12.56
N ALA A 17 12.87 -7.46 -11.93
CA ALA A 17 13.02 -7.45 -10.47
C ALA A 17 13.31 -6.04 -9.92
N GLU A 18 14.19 -5.28 -10.59
CA GLU A 18 14.47 -3.88 -10.23
C GLU A 18 13.25 -2.97 -10.38
N ALA A 19 12.39 -3.22 -11.37
CA ALA A 19 11.15 -2.48 -11.54
C ALA A 19 10.13 -2.83 -10.45
N ASP A 20 10.02 -4.10 -10.07
CA ASP A 20 9.11 -4.56 -9.03
C ASP A 20 9.55 -4.04 -7.64
N GLU A 21 10.85 -4.07 -7.34
CA GLU A 21 11.40 -3.48 -6.11
C GLU A 21 11.16 -1.97 -6.06
N ARG A 22 11.38 -1.26 -7.18
CA ARG A 22 11.07 0.18 -7.25
C ARG A 22 9.60 0.45 -6.98
N LYS A 23 8.68 -0.34 -7.57
CA LYS A 23 7.24 -0.20 -7.34
C LYS A 23 6.88 -0.42 -5.88
N SER A 24 7.46 -1.43 -5.22
CA SER A 24 7.26 -1.66 -3.77
C SER A 24 7.64 -0.43 -2.95
N ARG A 25 8.83 0.13 -3.18
CA ARG A 25 9.29 1.34 -2.45
C ARG A 25 8.39 2.55 -2.68
N ILE A 26 7.85 2.70 -3.90
CA ILE A 26 6.88 3.76 -4.20
C ILE A 26 5.56 3.55 -3.44
N ILE A 27 5.06 2.31 -3.38
CA ILE A 27 3.83 1.94 -2.67
C ILE A 27 3.97 2.20 -1.17
N GLU A 28 5.09 1.80 -0.57
CA GLU A 28 5.38 2.00 0.86
C GLU A 28 5.43 3.49 1.23
N ALA A 29 6.18 4.30 0.46
CA ALA A 29 6.25 5.74 0.68
C ALA A 29 4.90 6.43 0.45
N ALA A 30 4.15 6.00 -0.58
CA ALA A 30 2.81 6.51 -0.84
C ALA A 30 1.86 6.20 0.32
N MET A 31 1.89 4.99 0.86
CA MET A 31 1.08 4.57 2.01
C MET A 31 1.33 5.47 3.21
N GLY A 32 2.60 5.71 3.58
CA GLY A 32 2.95 6.61 4.69
C GLY A 32 2.50 8.06 4.45
N ARG A 33 2.73 8.59 3.25
CA ARG A 33 2.30 9.96 2.93
C ARG A 33 0.79 10.13 2.97
N PHE A 34 0.06 9.20 2.37
CA PHE A 34 -1.40 9.25 2.32
C PHE A 34 -2.04 9.06 3.70
N SER A 35 -1.45 8.24 4.59
CA SER A 35 -1.95 8.08 5.96
C SER A 35 -1.69 9.33 6.81
N GLU A 36 -0.56 9.98 6.65
CA GLU A 36 -0.19 11.17 7.44
C GLU A 36 -0.89 12.46 6.97
N HIS A 37 -1.00 12.66 5.65
CA HIS A 37 -1.44 13.94 5.07
C HIS A 37 -2.80 13.85 4.37
N GLY A 38 -3.33 12.63 4.19
CA GLY A 38 -4.54 12.38 3.41
C GLY A 38 -4.34 12.52 1.90
N TYR A 39 -5.36 12.10 1.14
CA TYR A 39 -5.30 12.07 -0.32
C TYR A 39 -5.04 13.45 -0.93
N ARG A 40 -5.77 14.49 -0.50
CA ARG A 40 -5.73 15.80 -1.16
C ARG A 40 -4.41 16.54 -0.94
N ALA A 41 -3.84 16.49 0.26
CA ALA A 41 -2.61 17.21 0.59
C ALA A 41 -1.32 16.48 0.18
N THR A 42 -1.40 15.22 -0.20
CA THR A 42 -0.23 14.45 -0.66
C THR A 42 0.11 14.77 -2.12
N HIS A 43 1.33 15.18 -2.43
CA HIS A 43 1.80 15.33 -3.81
C HIS A 43 2.66 14.13 -4.24
N VAL A 44 2.42 13.63 -5.45
CA VAL A 44 3.21 12.53 -6.07
C VAL A 44 4.71 12.88 -6.13
N GLU A 45 5.03 14.17 -6.20
CA GLU A 45 6.39 14.68 -6.19
C GLU A 45 7.13 14.47 -4.86
N ASP A 46 6.41 14.56 -3.74
CA ASP A 46 6.98 14.31 -2.42
C ASP A 46 7.31 12.82 -2.25
N ILE A 47 6.41 11.95 -2.73
CA ILE A 47 6.62 10.49 -2.76
C ILE A 47 7.83 10.14 -3.64
N ALA A 48 7.90 10.72 -4.84
CA ALA A 48 9.02 10.48 -5.77
C ALA A 48 10.36 10.90 -5.16
N ARG A 49 10.40 12.07 -4.51
CA ARG A 49 11.57 12.61 -3.83
C ARG A 49 12.02 11.73 -2.67
N GLU A 50 11.08 11.21 -1.89
CA GLU A 50 11.36 10.32 -0.77
C GLU A 50 12.00 8.99 -1.21
N VAL A 51 11.53 8.42 -2.32
CA VAL A 51 12.04 7.15 -2.87
C VAL A 51 13.33 7.35 -3.69
N GLY A 52 13.68 8.59 -4.02
CA GLY A 52 14.84 8.94 -4.85
C GLY A 52 14.62 8.67 -6.34
N VAL A 53 13.40 8.81 -6.83
CA VAL A 53 13.04 8.61 -8.24
C VAL A 53 12.50 9.90 -8.87
N ALA A 54 12.53 9.98 -10.20
CA ALA A 54 11.88 11.09 -10.90
C ALA A 54 10.35 10.95 -10.81
N LYS A 55 9.64 12.08 -10.72
CA LYS A 55 8.16 12.13 -10.77
C LYS A 55 7.59 11.40 -11.99
N GLY A 56 8.24 11.54 -13.15
CA GLY A 56 7.85 10.83 -14.37
C GLY A 56 7.95 9.30 -14.26
N THR A 57 8.88 8.79 -13.44
CA THR A 57 8.99 7.35 -13.17
C THR A 57 7.79 6.84 -12.38
N VAL A 58 7.29 7.60 -11.41
CA VAL A 58 6.07 7.24 -10.67
C VAL A 58 4.85 7.19 -11.61
N PHE A 59 4.71 8.18 -12.49
CA PHE A 59 3.63 8.16 -13.49
C PHE A 59 3.81 7.06 -14.54
N LEU A 60 5.03 6.64 -14.87
CA LEU A 60 5.27 5.50 -15.74
C LEU A 60 4.79 4.19 -15.10
N ASP A 61 5.03 4.02 -13.80
CA ASP A 61 4.71 2.79 -13.08
C ASP A 61 3.21 2.70 -12.71
N PHE A 62 2.55 3.84 -12.41
CA PHE A 62 1.18 3.88 -11.86
C PHE A 62 0.17 4.67 -12.70
N GLY A 63 0.59 5.51 -13.64
CA GLY A 63 -0.29 6.28 -14.53
C GLY A 63 -0.94 7.51 -13.89
N SER A 64 -1.49 7.40 -12.67
CA SER A 64 -2.12 8.52 -11.97
C SER A 64 -1.95 8.46 -10.45
N LYS A 65 -2.31 9.56 -9.78
CA LYS A 65 -2.31 9.65 -8.31
C LYS A 65 -3.38 8.73 -7.70
N GLU A 66 -4.53 8.62 -8.37
CA GLU A 66 -5.63 7.73 -7.99
C GLU A 66 -5.16 6.27 -8.00
N THR A 67 -4.51 5.83 -9.09
CA THR A 67 -4.01 4.46 -9.21
C THR A 67 -2.91 4.16 -8.19
N LEU A 68 -2.01 5.13 -7.93
CA LEU A 68 -1.00 5.00 -6.88
C LEU A 68 -1.65 4.89 -5.49
N PHE A 69 -2.67 5.70 -5.21
CA PHE A 69 -3.42 5.62 -3.96
C PHE A 69 -4.09 4.25 -3.79
N LEU A 70 -4.74 3.73 -4.83
CA LEU A 70 -5.35 2.41 -4.80
C LEU A 70 -4.32 1.31 -4.56
N ALA A 71 -3.15 1.37 -5.20
CA ALA A 71 -2.08 0.40 -4.97
C ALA A 71 -1.55 0.46 -3.53
N ALA A 72 -1.32 1.66 -2.99
CA ALA A 72 -0.92 1.87 -1.59
C ALA A 72 -1.97 1.35 -0.60
N TYR A 73 -3.25 1.60 -0.88
CA TYR A 73 -4.35 1.12 -0.05
C TYR A 73 -4.50 -0.41 -0.09
N GLN A 74 -4.45 -1.02 -1.28
CA GLN A 74 -4.49 -2.48 -1.42
C GLN A 74 -3.35 -3.14 -0.65
N HIS A 75 -2.15 -2.55 -0.70
CA HIS A 75 -1.02 -3.01 0.08
C HIS A 75 -1.28 -2.89 1.60
N ALA A 76 -1.82 -1.76 2.05
CA ALA A 76 -2.18 -1.57 3.46
C ALA A 76 -3.21 -2.59 3.95
N VAL A 77 -4.26 -2.87 3.15
CA VAL A 77 -5.29 -3.87 3.45
C VAL A 77 -4.67 -5.26 3.62
N GLN A 78 -3.73 -5.65 2.74
CA GLN A 78 -3.04 -6.95 2.83
C GLN A 78 -2.19 -7.10 4.09
N MET A 79 -1.81 -5.99 4.74
CA MET A 79 -1.07 -6.00 6.00
C MET A 79 -1.98 -6.04 7.23
N LEU A 80 -3.29 -5.83 7.07
CA LEU A 80 -4.22 -5.89 8.19
C LEU A 80 -4.43 -7.35 8.64
N PRO A 81 -4.52 -7.61 9.95
CA PRO A 81 -4.91 -8.91 10.46
C PRO A 81 -6.27 -9.35 9.91
N ALA A 82 -6.43 -10.64 9.61
CA ALA A 82 -7.68 -11.20 9.07
C ALA A 82 -8.93 -10.99 9.95
N TRP A 83 -8.76 -10.66 11.24
CA TRP A 83 -9.90 -10.32 12.12
C TRP A 83 -10.40 -8.88 11.95
N LEU A 84 -9.68 -8.04 11.19
CA LEU A 84 -10.10 -6.71 10.75
C LEU A 84 -10.84 -6.74 9.40
N ASP A 85 -11.02 -7.91 8.78
CA ASP A 85 -11.77 -8.02 7.53
C ASP A 85 -13.19 -7.47 7.72
N ALA A 86 -13.62 -6.62 6.78
CA ALA A 86 -14.98 -6.15 6.74
C ALA A 86 -15.92 -7.32 6.41
N PRO A 87 -17.15 -7.35 6.98
CA PRO A 87 -18.16 -8.32 6.60
C PRO A 87 -18.32 -8.36 5.09
N GLU A 88 -18.52 -9.56 4.52
CA GLU A 88 -18.60 -9.74 3.07
C GLU A 88 -19.68 -8.84 2.45
N GLU A 89 -20.77 -8.60 3.19
CA GLU A 89 -21.89 -7.73 2.82
C GLU A 89 -21.49 -6.25 2.69
N VAL A 90 -20.46 -5.81 3.40
CA VAL A 90 -19.91 -4.46 3.32
C VAL A 90 -18.95 -4.38 2.13
N VAL A 91 -18.11 -5.40 1.96
CA VAL A 91 -17.19 -5.50 0.81
C VAL A 91 -17.96 -5.46 -0.52
N HIS A 92 -19.10 -6.15 -0.61
CA HIS A 92 -19.97 -6.15 -1.80
C HIS A 92 -20.62 -4.79 -2.11
N ARG A 93 -20.80 -3.91 -1.12
CA ARG A 93 -21.35 -2.55 -1.34
C ARG A 93 -20.34 -1.64 -2.02
N GLY A 94 -19.06 -1.95 -1.87
CA GLY A 94 -17.98 -1.30 -2.56
C GLY A 94 -16.96 -0.69 -1.62
N PHE A 95 -15.97 -0.08 -2.25
CA PHE A 95 -14.78 0.44 -1.59
C PHE A 95 -15.09 1.47 -0.50
N TRP A 96 -15.94 2.47 -0.80
CA TRP A 96 -16.23 3.56 0.13
C TRP A 96 -17.04 3.08 1.34
N ASP A 97 -17.99 2.18 1.16
CA ASP A 97 -18.74 1.57 2.25
C ASP A 97 -17.84 0.72 3.17
N THR A 98 -16.86 0.02 2.59
CA THR A 98 -15.87 -0.75 3.35
C THR A 98 -14.97 0.15 4.15
N LEU A 99 -14.51 1.26 3.55
CA LEU A 99 -13.70 2.26 4.22
C LEU A 99 -14.49 2.96 5.34
N ASP A 100 -15.73 3.37 5.06
CA ASP A 100 -16.62 4.00 6.04
C ASP A 100 -16.94 3.05 7.20
N TRP A 101 -17.14 1.76 6.92
CA TRP A 101 -17.33 0.74 7.96
C TRP A 101 -16.10 0.60 8.84
N TRP A 102 -14.89 0.57 8.27
CA TRP A 102 -13.65 0.53 9.07
C TRP A 102 -13.41 1.79 9.90
N LEU A 103 -13.67 2.96 9.32
CA LEU A 103 -13.54 4.24 10.03
C LEU A 103 -14.54 4.34 11.20
N GLN A 104 -15.76 3.84 11.05
CA GLN A 104 -16.78 3.84 12.11
C GLN A 104 -16.58 2.70 13.13
N SER A 105 -16.14 1.52 12.69
CA SER A 105 -15.98 0.33 13.54
C SER A 105 -14.74 0.40 14.43
N THR A 106 -13.71 1.15 14.03
CA THR A 106 -12.54 1.44 14.86
C THR A 106 -12.89 2.37 16.04
N GLU A 107 -13.83 3.31 15.87
CA GLU A 107 -14.35 4.11 17.00
C GLU A 107 -15.24 3.31 17.94
N ALA A 108 -16.06 2.40 17.41
CA ALA A 108 -16.95 1.55 18.22
C ALA A 108 -16.21 0.49 19.05
N SER A 109 -15.07 -0.01 18.57
CA SER A 109 -14.30 -1.07 19.24
C SER A 109 -13.37 -0.58 20.35
N VAL A 110 -13.10 0.73 20.44
CA VAL A 110 -12.27 1.30 21.52
C VAL A 110 -12.99 1.27 22.88
N ASN A 111 -14.31 1.13 22.91
CA ASN A 111 -15.09 1.34 24.13
C ASN A 111 -15.89 0.14 24.69
N SER A 112 -15.96 -1.03 24.03
CA SER A 112 -16.94 -2.05 24.45
C SER A 112 -16.49 -3.53 24.49
N ASP A 113 -15.19 -3.85 24.45
CA ASP A 113 -14.69 -5.10 25.08
C ASP A 113 -13.15 -5.11 25.17
N PRO A 114 -12.55 -5.71 26.21
CA PRO A 114 -11.10 -5.77 26.40
C PRO A 114 -10.48 -6.80 25.44
N VAL A 115 -10.26 -6.42 24.18
CA VAL A 115 -9.36 -7.19 23.31
C VAL A 115 -7.93 -7.09 23.88
N PRO A 116 -7.17 -8.20 23.99
CA PRO A 116 -5.77 -8.20 24.43
C PRO A 116 -4.80 -7.58 23.41
N ASN A 117 -5.15 -6.47 22.76
CA ASN A 117 -4.33 -5.77 21.77
C ASN A 117 -4.18 -4.26 22.06
N ARG A 118 -4.10 -3.87 23.34
CA ARG A 118 -3.47 -2.59 23.74
C ARG A 118 -1.95 -2.55 23.49
N LEU A 119 -1.35 -3.63 22.99
CA LEU A 119 0.11 -3.78 22.84
C LEU A 119 0.65 -3.56 21.42
N ALA A 120 -0.18 -3.38 20.39
CA ALA A 120 0.32 -3.31 19.00
C ALA A 120 0.54 -1.88 18.47
N LEU A 121 -0.03 -0.85 19.09
CA LEU A 121 -0.05 0.52 18.53
C LEU A 121 0.75 1.56 19.32
N ILE A 122 1.44 1.17 20.41
CA ILE A 122 2.33 2.08 21.13
C ILE A 122 3.63 1.35 21.46
N GLY A 123 4.66 1.61 20.66
CA GLY A 123 6.05 1.47 21.10
C GLY A 123 6.93 0.57 20.24
N ARG A 124 7.79 1.23 19.46
CA ARG A 124 9.24 0.99 19.27
C ARG A 124 9.71 2.04 18.24
N TYR A 125 10.42 3.13 18.57
CA TYR A 125 11.78 3.23 19.13
C TYR A 125 12.61 1.95 19.04
#